data_AF-A0A1Y4KPD9-F1
#
_entry.id   AF-A0A1Y4KPD9-F1
#
_cell.length_a   1.000
_cell.length_b   1.000
_cell.length_c   1.000
_cell.angle_alpha   90.00
_cell.angle_beta   90.00
_cell.angle_gamma   90.00
#
_symmetry.space_group_name_H-M   'P 1'
#
loop_
_entity.id
_entity.type
_entity.pdbx_description
1 polymer ?
#
loop_
_entity_poly.entity_id
_entity_poly.type
_entity_poly.pdbx_seq_one_letter_code
_entity_poly.pdbx_strand_id
1 'polypeptide(L)'
;MKKYHVISAKRMGWNNGDKTYEHFFFPVEIYSKEDAIAQFRQVQKETLKSNNHWYPYTAYEYDGETFYSIQYRGIADENEI
;
A
#
# COMPACT_ATOMS: atom_id res chain seq x y z
N MET A 1 17.54 -19.13 -0.66
CA MET A 1 17.03 -17.87 -1.25
C MET A 1 15.93 -17.37 -0.36
N LYS A 2 15.99 -16.11 0.07
CA LYS A 2 14.92 -15.52 0.87
C LYS A 2 13.74 -15.18 -0.02
N LYS A 3 12.54 -15.32 0.54
CA LYS A 3 11.26 -15.10 -0.13
C LYS A 3 10.48 -14.01 0.60
N TYR A 4 9.79 -13.18 -0.16
CA TYR A 4 9.07 -12.03 0.36
C TYR A 4 7.65 -11.97 -0.17
N HIS A 5 6.69 -11.73 0.70
CA HIS A 5 5.38 -11.22 0.33
C HIS A 5 5.53 -9.80 -0.23
N VAL A 6 5.06 -9.59 -1.45
CA VAL A 6 5.14 -8.29 -2.13
C VAL A 6 3.80 -7.58 -2.06
N ILE A 7 3.79 -6.37 -1.52
CA ILE A 7 2.61 -5.49 -1.51
C ILE A 7 2.94 -4.22 -2.29
N SER A 8 2.15 -3.94 -3.33
CA SER A 8 2.17 -2.66 -4.03
C SER A 8 1.20 -1.70 -3.39
N ALA A 9 1.69 -0.58 -2.87
CA ALA A 9 0.86 0.51 -2.36
C ALA A 9 0.87 1.68 -3.35
N LYS A 10 -0.32 2.16 -3.71
CA LYS A 10 -0.48 3.31 -4.61
C LYS A 10 -0.45 4.60 -3.81
N ARG A 11 0.45 5.53 -4.16
CA ARG A 11 0.52 6.85 -3.51
C ARG A 11 -0.71 7.71 -3.82
N MET A 12 -1.04 8.62 -2.90
CA MET A 12 -2.12 9.60 -3.07
C MET A 12 -1.78 10.61 -4.17
N GLY A 13 -2.81 11.15 -4.84
CA GLY A 13 -2.63 12.17 -5.88
C GLY A 13 -2.45 11.62 -7.30
N TRP A 14 -2.68 12.48 -8.30
CA TRP A 14 -2.61 12.13 -9.73
C TRP A 14 -1.22 12.33 -10.34
N ASN A 15 -0.35 13.14 -9.71
CA ASN A 15 0.90 13.59 -10.30
C ASN A 15 2.13 12.94 -9.62
N ASN A 16 2.11 11.62 -9.51
CA ASN A 16 3.17 10.85 -8.86
C ASN A 16 4.29 10.43 -9.83
N GLY A 17 4.19 10.79 -11.13
CA GLY A 17 5.13 10.34 -12.16
C GLY A 17 5.31 8.82 -12.14
N ASP A 18 6.56 8.36 -12.26
CA ASP A 18 6.92 6.93 -12.16
C ASP A 18 6.81 6.36 -10.73
N LYS A 19 6.59 7.21 -9.71
CA LYS A 19 6.46 6.82 -8.29
C LYS A 19 5.01 6.56 -7.88
N THR A 20 4.16 6.17 -8.84
CA THR A 20 2.74 5.92 -8.57
C THR A 20 2.55 4.75 -7.59
N TYR A 21 3.42 3.76 -7.66
CA TYR A 21 3.42 2.60 -6.78
C TYR A 21 4.72 2.49 -6.00
N GLU A 22 4.59 2.06 -4.77
CA GLU A 22 5.69 1.66 -3.91
C GLU A 22 5.53 0.19 -3.55
N HIS A 23 6.64 -0.55 -3.51
CA HIS A 23 6.64 -1.97 -3.27
C HIS A 23 7.26 -2.26 -1.91
N PHE A 24 6.49 -2.93 -1.06
CA PHE A 24 6.90 -3.36 0.26
C PHE A 24 7.11 -4.87 0.28
N PHE A 25 8.18 -5.29 0.93
CA PHE A 25 8.64 -6.67 0.95
C PHE A 25 8.64 -7.19 2.39
N PHE A 26 7.81 -8.19 2.67
CA PHE A 26 7.67 -8.79 3.99
C PHE A 26 8.22 -10.23 3.96
N PRO A 27 9.22 -10.59 4.78
CA PRO A 27 9.78 -11.94 4.78
C PRO A 27 8.71 -13.01 5.06
N VAL A 28 8.59 -14.01 4.18
CA VAL A 28 7.57 -15.10 4.34
C VAL A 28 7.83 -15.98 5.57
N GLU A 29 9.06 -15.96 6.09
CA GLU A 29 9.45 -16.70 7.29
C GLU A 29 8.94 -16.03 8.59
N ILE A 30 8.55 -14.75 8.50
CA ILE A 30 8.08 -13.95 9.64
C ILE A 30 6.58 -13.62 9.49
N TYR A 31 6.15 -13.29 8.28
CA TYR A 31 4.79 -12.84 7.99
C TYR A 31 4.06 -13.85 7.13
N SER A 32 2.81 -14.16 7.48
CA SER A 32 1.87 -14.72 6.51
C SER A 32 1.44 -13.65 5.51
N LYS A 33 0.76 -14.07 4.42
CA LYS A 33 0.14 -13.13 3.48
C LYS A 33 -0.81 -12.17 4.20
N GLU A 34 -1.63 -12.72 5.09
CA GLU A 34 -2.62 -11.98 5.86
C GLU A 34 -1.95 -10.98 6.80
N ASP A 35 -0.87 -11.38 7.48
CA ASP A 35 -0.12 -10.50 8.39
C ASP A 35 0.57 -9.35 7.64
N ALA A 36 1.12 -9.63 6.45
CA ALA A 36 1.74 -8.63 5.59
C ALA A 36 0.71 -7.57 5.14
N ILE A 37 -0.48 -8.01 4.73
CA ILE A 37 -1.58 -7.09 4.36
C ILE A 37 -2.04 -6.31 5.59
N ALA A 38 -2.14 -6.96 6.75
CA ALA A 38 -2.59 -6.33 8.00
C ALA A 38 -1.65 -5.23 8.51
N GLN A 39 -0.40 -5.16 8.04
CA GLN A 39 0.49 -4.03 8.33
C GLN A 39 -0.08 -2.70 7.82
N PHE A 40 -0.86 -2.73 6.74
CA PHE A 40 -1.49 -1.55 6.15
C PHE A 40 -2.84 -1.30 6.81
N ARG A 41 -2.88 -0.37 7.76
CA ARG A 41 -4.10 -0.06 8.50
C ARG A 41 -5.08 0.68 7.58
N GLN A 42 -6.25 0.09 7.36
CA GLN A 42 -7.34 0.76 6.67
C GLN A 42 -7.88 1.91 7.54
N VAL A 43 -7.97 3.11 6.96
CA VAL A 43 -8.49 4.31 7.62
C VAL A 43 -9.51 5.01 6.73
N GLN A 44 -10.51 5.64 7.34
CA GLN A 44 -11.46 6.51 6.64
C GLN A 44 -10.91 7.95 6.68
N LYS A 45 -10.77 8.57 5.52
CA LYS A 45 -10.39 9.99 5.39
C LYS A 45 -11.44 10.73 4.58
N GLU A 46 -11.36 12.05 4.57
CA GLU A 46 -12.26 12.90 3.80
C GLU A 46 -11.46 13.79 2.85
N THR A 47 -12.05 14.11 1.69
CA THR A 47 -11.47 15.04 0.74
C THR A 47 -12.52 16.05 0.30
N LEU A 48 -12.13 17.32 0.25
CA LEU A 48 -12.98 18.40 -0.25
C LEU A 48 -12.91 18.42 -1.77
N LYS A 49 -14.06 18.28 -2.44
CA LYS A 49 -14.15 18.40 -3.89
C LYS A 49 -14.50 19.82 -4.32
N SER A 50 -14.36 20.10 -5.62
CA SER A 50 -14.64 21.41 -6.23
C SER A 50 -16.06 21.93 -6.04
N ASN A 51 -17.02 21.05 -5.72
CA ASN A 51 -18.39 21.40 -5.35
C ASN A 51 -18.55 21.78 -3.87
N ASN A 52 -17.44 21.98 -3.15
CA ASN A 52 -17.39 22.37 -1.74
C ASN A 52 -18.06 21.38 -0.77
N HIS A 53 -18.15 20.10 -1.16
CA HIS A 53 -18.61 19.02 -0.31
C HIS A 53 -17.46 18.08 0.05
N TRP A 54 -17.48 17.61 1.29
CA TRP A 54 -16.57 16.58 1.79
C TRP A 54 -17.05 15.20 1.38
N TYR A 55 -16.14 14.40 0.85
CA TYR A 55 -16.41 13.02 0.47
C TYR A 55 -15.49 12.07 1.24
N PRO A 56 -16.06 11.07 1.92
CA PRO A 56 -15.27 10.06 2.58
C PRO A 56 -14.61 9.15 1.53
N TYR A 57 -13.37 8.76 1.78
CA TYR A 57 -12.66 7.74 1.01
C TYR A 57 -11.82 6.85 1.93
N THR A 58 -11.66 5.60 1.53
CA THR A 58 -10.79 4.64 2.21
C THR A 58 -9.35 4.87 1.81
N ALA A 59 -8.46 4.90 2.79
CA ALA A 59 -7.02 4.94 2.60
C ALA A 59 -6.34 3.88 3.45
N TYR A 60 -5.05 3.67 3.23
CA TYR A 60 -4.24 2.70 3.94
C TYR A 60 -3.01 3.40 4.52
N GLU A 61 -2.77 3.25 5.82
CA GLU A 61 -1.63 3.84 6.50
C GLU A 61 -0.61 2.77 6.86
N TYR A 62 0.65 3.04 6.55
CA TYR A 62 1.79 2.20 6.90
C TYR A 62 3.01 3.10 7.09
N ASP A 63 3.73 2.89 8.19
CA ASP A 63 4.95 3.62 8.57
C ASP A 63 4.83 5.17 8.48
N GLY A 64 3.68 5.70 8.90
CA GLY A 64 3.40 7.14 8.87
C GLY A 64 3.01 7.70 7.48
N GLU A 65 3.07 6.89 6.42
CA GLU A 65 2.61 7.28 5.08
C GLU A 65 1.16 6.85 4.82
N THR A 66 0.48 7.57 3.92
CA THR A 66 -0.90 7.27 3.49
C THR A 66 -0.94 6.91 2.01
N PHE A 67 -1.56 5.78 1.71
CA PHE A 67 -1.73 5.22 0.38
C PHE A 67 -3.20 5.17 -0.01
N TYR A 68 -3.47 5.33 -1.30
CA TYR A 68 -4.82 5.27 -1.86
C TYR A 68 -5.36 3.84 -1.90
N SER A 69 -4.51 2.88 -2.24
CA SER A 69 -4.89 1.48 -2.36
C SER A 69 -3.66 0.57 -2.20
N ILE A 70 -3.87 -0.63 -1.71
CA ILE A 70 -2.83 -1.67 -1.63
C ILE A 70 -3.22 -2.87 -2.50
N GLN A 71 -2.23 -3.58 -3.03
CA GLN A 71 -2.43 -4.81 -3.80
C GLN A 71 -1.35 -5.82 -3.44
N TYR A 72 -1.76 -7.02 -3.03
CA TYR A 72 -0.85 -8.15 -2.90
C TYR A 72 -0.44 -8.67 -4.28
N ARG A 73 0.87 -8.75 -4.53
CA ARG A 73 1.44 -9.15 -5.83
C ARG A 73 1.90 -10.60 -5.89
N GLY A 74 2.05 -11.26 -4.75
CA GLY A 74 2.56 -12.64 -4.67
C GLY A 74 3.80 -12.73 -3.79
N ILE A 75 4.57 -13.80 -4.02
CA ILE A 75 5.86 -14.03 -3.38
C ILE A 75 6.94 -13.81 -4.44
N ALA A 76 7.98 -13.05 -4.10
CA ALA A 76 9.16 -12.85 -4.92
C ALA A 76 10.42 -13.35 -4.20
N ASP A 77 11.39 -13.82 -4.97
CA ASP A 77 12.72 -14.21 -4.47
C ASP A 77 13.65 -12.97 -4.42
N GLU A 78 14.75 -13.03 -3.66
CA GLU A 78 15.68 -11.89 -3.54
C GLU A 78 16.29 -11.41 -4.87
N ASN A 79 16.30 -12.26 -5.90
CA ASN A 79 16.81 -11.91 -7.23
C ASN A 79 15.79 -11.15 -8.09
N GLU A 80 14.52 -11.12 -7.68
CA GLU A 80 13.41 -10.49 -8.40
C GLU A 80 13.03 -9.12 -7.81
N ILE A 81 13.65 -8.72 -6.69
CA ILE A 81 13.37 -7.50 -5.93
C ILE A 81 14.44 -6.42 -6.10
#